data_AF-A0A2E1A1P8-F1
#
_entry.id   AF-A0A2E1A1P8-F1
#
_cell.length_a   1.000
_cell.length_b   1.000
_cell.length_c   1.000
_cell.angle_alpha   90.00
_cell.angle_beta   90.00
_cell.angle_gamma   90.00
#
_symmetry.space_group_name_H-M   'P 1'
#
loop_
_entity.id
_entity.type
_entity.pdbx_description
1 polymer ?
#
loop_
_entity_poly.entity_id
_entity_poly.type
_entity_poly.pdbx_seq_one_letter_code
_entity_poly.pdbx_strand_id
1 'polypeptide(L)' 'MARPPASKSDSTVGWPSLQLEADAQAQGFRNIAGVDEAGRGPLAGPVVVAAVILGPDWDT' A
#
# COMPACT_ATOMS: atom_id res chain seq x y z
N MET A 1 -17.75 10.91 2.82
CA MET A 1 -17.84 10.55 4.25
C MET A 1 -16.50 10.87 4.90
N ALA A 2 -16.44 11.21 6.19
CA ALA A 2 -15.17 11.60 6.81
C ALA A 2 -14.29 10.37 7.06
N ARG A 3 -12.98 10.48 6.76
CA ARG A 3 -11.94 9.49 7.11
C ARG A 3 -12.12 9.06 8.57
N PRO A 4 -12.21 7.75 8.88
CA PRO A 4 -12.20 7.32 10.27
C PRO A 4 -10.92 7.86 10.95
N PRO A 5 -10.98 8.28 12.23
CA PRO A 5 -9.83 8.83 12.91
C PRO A 5 -8.69 7.81 12.87
N ALA A 6 -7.49 8.28 12.53
CA ALA A 6 -6.25 7.53 12.67
C ALA A 6 -5.99 7.33 14.18
N SER A 7 -6.70 6.40 14.81
CA SER A 7 -6.46 6.00 16.19
C SER A 7 -6.50 4.49 16.28
N LYS A 8 -5.34 3.89 16.05
CA LYS A 8 -4.81 2.77 16.82
C LYS A 8 -3.28 2.77 16.65
N SER A 9 -2.65 3.75 17.30
CA SER A 9 -1.23 3.74 17.59
C SER A 9 -0.99 2.88 18.82
N ASP A 10 -0.95 1.57 18.64
CA ASP A 10 -0.18 0.71 19.53
C ASP A 10 0.12 -0.60 18.81
N SER A 11 1.30 -0.73 18.22
CA SER A 11 1.69 -1.99 17.60
C SER A 11 3.20 -2.15 17.52
N THR A 12 3.72 -2.94 18.45
CA THR A 12 4.92 -3.78 18.28
C THR A 12 4.77 -4.84 17.17
N VAL A 13 3.75 -4.72 16.29
CA VAL A 13 3.41 -5.62 15.18
C VAL A 13 3.04 -4.78 13.95
N GLY A 14 3.82 -4.89 12.87
CA GLY A 14 3.66 -4.07 11.66
C GLY A 14 2.39 -4.41 10.87
N TRP A 15 1.36 -3.58 11.02
CA TRP A 15 0.23 -3.55 10.09
C TRP A 15 0.58 -2.70 8.86
N PRO A 16 0.08 -3.04 7.65
CA PRO A 16 0.23 -2.20 6.49
C PRO A 16 -0.35 -0.81 6.73
N SER A 17 0.39 0.21 6.32
CA SER A 17 0.03 1.61 6.50
C SER A 17 0.62 2.46 5.38
N LEU A 18 0.11 3.68 5.19
CA LEU A 18 0.52 4.57 4.10
C LEU A 18 1.74 5.44 4.43
N GLN A 19 2.54 5.06 5.44
CA GLN A 19 3.69 5.86 5.88
C GLN A 19 4.73 6.01 4.76
N LEU A 20 5.01 4.92 4.04
CA LEU A 20 6.04 4.93 2.98
C LEU A 20 5.63 5.82 1.81
N GLU A 21 4.35 5.78 1.43
CA GLU A 21 3.77 6.62 0.39
C GLU A 21 3.80 8.08 0.80
N ALA A 22 3.42 8.39 2.05
CA ALA A 22 3.46 9.75 2.57
C ALA A 22 4.90 10.33 2.59
N ASP A 23 5.88 9.53 3.02
CA ASP A 23 7.29 9.94 3.03
C ASP A 23 7.83 10.17 1.62
N ALA A 24 7.42 9.36 0.64
CA ALA A 24 7.78 9.56 -0.77
C ALA A 24 7.11 10.81 -1.36
N GLN A 25 5.85 11.07 -1.04
CA GLN A 25 5.16 12.30 -1.46
C GLN A 25 5.84 13.55 -0.88
N ALA A 26 6.24 13.50 0.39
CA ALA A 26 6.97 14.59 1.05
C ALA A 26 8.34 14.88 0.39
N GLN A 27 8.97 13.87 -0.21
CA GLN A 27 10.19 14.01 -1.02
C GLN A 27 9.92 14.54 -2.44
N GLY A 28 8.66 14.79 -2.82
CA GLY A 28 8.26 15.34 -4.11
C GLY A 28 7.95 14.30 -5.19
N PHE A 29 7.92 13.01 -4.85
CA PHE A 29 7.48 11.97 -5.79
C PHE A 29 5.97 12.06 -6.02
N ARG A 30 5.55 12.10 -7.29
CA ARG A 30 4.13 12.28 -7.67
C ARG A 30 3.43 10.98 -8.04
N ASN A 31 4.15 10.03 -8.62
CA ASN A 31 3.62 8.76 -9.10
C ASN A 31 4.25 7.64 -8.27
N ILE A 32 3.54 7.17 -7.25
CA ILE A 32 4.03 6.14 -6.33
C ILE A 32 3.20 4.88 -6.58
N ALA A 33 3.88 3.79 -6.91
CA ALA A 33 3.25 2.52 -7.18
C ALA A 33 3.58 1.50 -6.08
N GLY A 34 2.56 0.89 -5.49
CA GLY A 34 2.71 -0.32 -4.68
C GLY A 34 2.86 -1.54 -5.60
N VAL A 35 3.72 -2.48 -5.23
CA VAL A 35 3.99 -3.70 -6.01
C VAL A 35 3.80 -4.92 -5.11
N ASP A 36 3.07 -5.92 -5.59
CA ASP A 36 2.88 -7.19 -4.87
C ASP A 36 2.73 -8.36 -5.84
N GLU A 37 3.04 -9.57 -5.35
CA GLU A 37 3.00 -10.81 -6.10
C GLU A 37 2.03 -11.84 -5.51
N ALA A 38 1.44 -12.64 -6.41
CA ALA A 38 0.69 -13.82 -6.04
C ALA A 38 1.23 -15.04 -6.79
N GLY A 39 1.10 -16.22 -6.17
CA GLY A 39 1.46 -17.49 -6.81
C GLY A 39 2.84 -18.05 -6.45
N ARG A 40 3.51 -17.55 -5.40
CA ARG A 40 4.80 -18.12 -4.93
C ARG A 40 4.69 -19.45 -4.18
N GLY A 41 3.49 -19.80 -3.72
CA GLY A 41 3.21 -20.97 -2.86
C GLY A 41 2.66 -22.23 -3.56
N PRO A 42 1.86 -22.13 -4.64
CA PRO A 42 1.42 -23.30 -5.40
C PRO A 42 2.58 -24.13 -5.97
N LEU A 43 2.34 -25.45 -6.16
CA LEU A 43 3.33 -26.40 -6.72
C LEU A 43 3.64 -26.13 -8.20
N ALA A 44 2.69 -25.55 -8.93
CA ALA A 44 2.82 -25.19 -10.34
C ALA A 44 1.90 -24.01 -10.66
N GLY A 45 2.19 -23.33 -11.77
CA GLY A 45 1.52 -22.09 -12.19
C GLY A 45 2.47 -20.90 -12.14
N PRO A 46 2.13 -19.79 -12.82
CA PRO A 46 2.98 -18.61 -12.83
C PRO A 46 2.91 -17.85 -11.50
N VAL A 47 4.02 -17.19 -11.15
CA VAL A 47 3.95 -16.03 -10.25
C VAL A 47 3.49 -14.83 -11.07
N VAL A 48 2.48 -14.12 -10.57
CA VAL A 48 1.95 -12.93 -11.21
C VAL A 48 2.22 -11.74 -10.29
N VAL A 49 2.71 -10.64 -10.86
CA VAL A 49 3.03 -9.41 -10.15
C VAL A 49 2.18 -8.26 -10.71
N ALA A 50 1.72 -7.36 -9.84
CA ALA A 50 1.03 -6.15 -10.23
C ALA A 50 1.70 -4.91 -9.62
N ALA A 51 1.58 -3.78 -10.32
CA ALA A 51 1.99 -2.47 -9.83
C ALA A 51 0.80 -1.51 -9.93
N VAL A 52 0.46 -0.82 -8.83
CA VAL A 52 -0.73 0.04 -8.76
C VAL A 52 -0.35 1.40 -8.20
N ILE A 53 -0.68 2.45 -8.96
CA ILE A 53 -0.69 3.83 -8.47
C ILE A 53 -2.11 4.12 -7.98
N LEU A 54 -2.27 4.45 -6.71
CA LEU A 54 -3.58 4.84 -6.16
C LEU A 54 -3.97 6.24 -6.66
N GLY A 55 -5.21 6.37 -7.14
CA GLY A 55 -5.77 7.66 -7.53
C GLY A 55 -6.10 8.53 -6.31
N PRO A 56 -6.28 9.85 -6.48
CA PRO A 56 -6.51 10.79 -5.37
C PRO A 56 -7.75 10.50 -4.52
N ASP A 57 -8.74 9.76 -5.06
CA ASP A 57 -10.02 9.45 -4.42
C ASP A 57 -10.22 7.95 -4.15
N TRP A 58 -9.13 7.23 -3.89
CA TRP A 58 -9.20 5.78 -3.69
C TRP A 58 -9.91 5.37 -2.38
N ASP A 59 -10.06 6.28 -1.42
CA ASP A 59 -10.59 6.05 -0.05
C ASP A 59 -11.85 6.90 0.25
N THR A 60 -12.50 7.47 -0.76
CA THR A 60 -13.57 8.49 -0.61
C THR A 60 -14.99 7.92 -0.63
#